data_AF-C7NVV9-F1
#
_entry.id   AF-C7NVV9-F1
#
_cell.length_a   1.000
_cell.length_b   1.000
_cell.length_c   1.000
_cell.angle_alpha   90.00
_cell.angle_beta   90.00
_cell.angle_gamma   90.00
#
_symmetry.space_group_name_H-M   'P 1'
#
loop_
_entity.id
_entity.type
_entity.pdbx_description
1 polymer ?
#
loop_
_entity_poly.entity_id
_entity_poly.type
_entity_poly.pdbx_seq_one_letter_code
_entity_poly.pdbx_strand_id
1 'polypeptide(L)'
;MTDCLTEPDREPGGDATRSAENAAIERIRERGESVRDRQVERALSELELSERERDAVERLGDRLVERLLAVPEAQLERAASDGDDETLSAALELFSGSR
;
A
#
# COMPACT_ATOMS: atom_id res chain seq x y z
N MET A 1 -25.58 42.63 -18.79
CA MET A 1 -25.29 42.22 -17.40
C MET A 1 -24.48 40.94 -17.50
N THR A 2 -23.16 41.12 -17.51
CA THR A 2 -22.17 40.05 -17.67
C THR A 2 -22.24 39.04 -16.52
N ASP A 3 -22.00 37.80 -16.91
CA ASP A 3 -21.77 36.56 -16.16
C ASP A 3 -21.65 36.60 -14.63
N CYS A 4 -22.38 35.67 -14.00
CA CYS A 4 -21.90 34.92 -12.84
C CYS A 4 -22.29 33.46 -13.04
N LEU A 5 -21.54 32.76 -13.90
CA LEU A 5 -21.46 31.31 -13.80
C LEU A 5 -20.63 31.03 -12.55
N THR A 6 -21.30 30.73 -11.44
CA THR A 6 -20.69 30.18 -10.24
C THR A 6 -19.87 28.96 -10.64
N GLU A 7 -18.54 29.07 -10.52
CA GLU A 7 -17.65 27.93 -10.69
C GLU A 7 -18.06 26.83 -9.69
N PRO A 8 -18.08 25.55 -10.08
CA PRO A 8 -18.32 24.49 -9.12
C PRO A 8 -17.17 24.52 -8.11
N ASP A 9 -17.50 24.67 -6.83
CA ASP A 9 -16.59 24.48 -5.72
C ASP A 9 -15.80 23.18 -5.93
N ARG A 10 -14.53 23.32 -6.35
CA ARG A 10 -13.58 22.22 -6.26
C ARG A 10 -13.23 22.11 -4.79
N GLU A 11 -13.91 21.20 -4.09
CA GLU A 11 -13.54 20.76 -2.74
C GLU A 11 -12.03 20.48 -2.71
N PRO A 12 -11.23 21.26 -1.96
CA PRO A 12 -9.77 21.14 -1.94
C PRO A 12 -9.27 19.83 -1.29
N GLY A 13 -10.19 18.98 -0.78
CA GLY A 13 -9.88 17.71 -0.12
C GLY A 13 -9.34 16.63 -1.06
N GLY A 14 -9.83 16.53 -2.30
CA GLY A 14 -9.55 15.37 -3.16
C GLY A 14 -8.08 15.16 -3.54
N ASP A 15 -7.28 16.23 -3.61
CA ASP A 15 -5.84 16.13 -3.90
C ASP A 15 -5.05 15.69 -2.66
N ALA A 16 -5.41 16.20 -1.48
CA ALA A 16 -4.82 15.79 -0.21
C ALA A 16 -5.16 14.32 0.13
N THR A 17 -6.42 13.92 -0.05
CA THR A 17 -6.92 12.54 0.15
C THR A 17 -6.18 11.56 -0.77
N ARG A 18 -6.01 11.87 -2.06
CA ARG A 18 -5.25 11.03 -3.00
C ARG A 18 -3.76 10.96 -2.65
N SER A 19 -3.18 12.07 -2.20
CA SER A 19 -1.79 12.09 -1.73
C SER A 19 -1.61 11.20 -0.50
N ALA A 20 -2.55 11.25 0.45
CA ALA A 20 -2.56 10.39 1.64
C ALA A 20 -2.73 8.90 1.30
N GLU A 21 -3.63 8.57 0.37
CA GLU A 21 -3.83 7.23 -0.17
C GLU A 21 -2.54 6.66 -0.77
N ASN A 22 -1.93 7.38 -1.71
CA ASN A 22 -0.67 6.97 -2.34
C ASN A 22 0.43 6.75 -1.31
N ALA A 23 0.54 7.65 -0.32
CA ALA A 23 1.53 7.56 0.75
C ALA A 23 1.29 6.37 1.71
N ALA A 24 0.04 5.92 1.87
CA ALA A 24 -0.30 4.74 2.65
C ALA A 24 0.01 3.45 1.87
N ILE A 25 -0.33 3.42 0.57
CA ILE A 25 -0.04 2.30 -0.34
C ILE A 25 1.47 2.09 -0.49
N GLU A 26 2.24 3.16 -0.66
CA GLU A 26 3.71 3.08 -0.75
C GLU A 26 4.29 2.46 0.52
N ARG A 27 3.89 2.95 1.69
CA ARG A 27 4.38 2.44 2.98
C ARG A 27 4.05 0.96 3.21
N ILE A 28 2.83 0.54 2.90
CA ILE A 28 2.45 -0.87 3.12
C ILE A 28 3.22 -1.81 2.17
N ARG A 29 3.50 -1.36 0.95
CA ARG A 29 4.34 -2.08 -0.02
C ARG A 29 5.79 -2.17 0.45
N GLU A 30 6.42 -1.06 0.82
CA GLU A 30 7.79 -1.04 1.36
C GLU A 30 7.92 -1.98 2.56
N ARG A 31 6.93 -1.97 3.47
CA ARG A 31 6.92 -2.86 4.62
C ARG A 31 6.76 -4.32 4.20
N GLY A 32 5.87 -4.62 3.26
CA GLY A 32 5.65 -5.96 2.71
C GLY A 32 6.92 -6.53 2.07
N GLU A 33 7.59 -5.73 1.24
CA GLU A 33 8.87 -6.07 0.59
C GLU A 33 9.97 -6.32 1.63
N SER A 34 10.13 -5.43 2.61
CA SER A 34 11.12 -5.62 3.69
C SER A 34 10.89 -6.90 4.51
N VAL A 35 9.62 -7.28 4.73
CA VAL A 35 9.29 -8.55 5.40
C VAL A 35 9.62 -9.73 4.50
N ARG A 36 9.22 -9.68 3.24
CA ARG A 36 9.51 -10.71 2.23
C ARG A 36 11.00 -10.96 2.12
N ASP A 37 11.81 -9.92 1.93
CA ASP A 37 13.27 -10.05 1.76
C ASP A 37 13.91 -10.76 2.94
N ARG A 38 13.57 -10.35 4.17
CA ARG A 38 14.07 -10.98 5.39
C ARG A 38 13.66 -12.45 5.51
N GLN A 39 12.43 -12.80 5.12
CA GLN A 39 11.97 -14.19 5.21
C GLN A 39 12.56 -15.07 4.09
N VAL A 40 12.70 -14.52 2.88
CA VAL A 40 13.36 -15.20 1.76
C VAL A 40 14.83 -15.45 2.09
N GLU A 41 15.57 -14.43 2.53
CA GLU A 41 16.97 -14.56 2.95
C GLU A 41 17.13 -15.62 4.06
N ARG A 42 16.22 -15.59 5.06
CA ARG A 42 16.19 -16.61 6.10
C ARG A 42 15.96 -18.01 5.54
N ALA A 43 14.96 -18.20 4.68
CA ALA A 43 14.68 -19.50 4.08
C ALA A 43 15.87 -20.01 3.23
N LEU A 44 16.51 -19.12 2.46
CA LEU A 44 17.66 -19.46 1.63
C LEU A 44 18.91 -19.79 2.45
N SER A 45 19.03 -19.27 3.68
CA SER A 45 20.15 -19.57 4.59
C SER A 45 19.93 -20.81 5.46
N GLU A 46 18.67 -21.16 5.76
CA GLU A 46 18.32 -22.33 6.58
C GLU A 46 18.13 -23.63 5.76
N LEU A 47 17.94 -23.53 4.43
CA LEU A 47 17.61 -24.68 3.57
C LEU A 47 18.70 -24.97 2.52
N GLU A 48 19.02 -26.25 2.33
CA GLU A 48 19.84 -26.70 1.19
C GLU A 48 18.97 -26.81 -0.06
N LEU A 49 19.03 -25.77 -0.91
CA LEU A 49 18.19 -25.64 -2.10
C LEU A 49 19.04 -25.64 -3.38
N SER A 50 18.51 -26.29 -4.42
CA SER A 50 18.99 -26.08 -5.80
C SER A 50 18.61 -24.69 -6.31
N GLU A 51 19.26 -24.20 -7.36
CA GLU A 51 18.93 -22.91 -7.98
C GLU A 51 17.45 -22.79 -8.34
N ARG A 52 16.85 -23.85 -8.91
CA ARG A 52 15.42 -23.89 -9.25
C ARG A 52 14.51 -23.74 -8.04
N GLU A 53 14.90 -24.29 -6.90
CA GLU A 53 14.13 -24.18 -5.66
C GLU A 53 14.30 -22.80 -5.02
N ARG A 54 15.50 -22.20 -5.10
CA ARG A 54 15.71 -20.80 -4.68
C ARG A 54 14.80 -19.84 -5.46
N ASP A 55 14.77 -19.96 -6.78
CA ASP A 55 13.85 -19.18 -7.63
C ASP A 55 12.38 -19.43 -7.24
N ALA A 56 12.03 -20.66 -6.85
CA ALA A 56 10.67 -20.98 -6.45
C ALA A 56 10.27 -20.33 -5.11
N VAL A 57 11.21 -20.21 -4.17
CA VAL A 57 11.04 -19.53 -2.88
C VAL A 57 10.88 -18.03 -3.09
N GLU A 58 11.73 -17.42 -3.92
CA GLU A 58 11.64 -15.98 -4.25
C GLU A 58 10.28 -15.64 -4.88
N ARG A 59 9.87 -16.40 -5.92
CA ARG A 59 8.54 -16.24 -6.54
C ARG A 59 7.39 -16.53 -5.59
N LEU A 60 7.59 -17.35 -4.56
CA LEU A 60 6.57 -17.57 -3.54
C LEU A 60 6.46 -16.34 -2.64
N GLY A 61 7.59 -15.76 -2.22
CA GLY A 61 7.63 -14.50 -1.48
C GLY A 61 6.86 -13.39 -2.20
N ASP A 62 7.11 -13.20 -3.49
CA ASP A 62 6.43 -12.19 -4.31
C ASP A 62 4.91 -12.39 -4.30
N ARG A 63 4.45 -13.61 -4.57
CA ARG A 63 3.02 -13.96 -4.61
C ARG A 63 2.33 -13.80 -3.26
N LEU A 64 3.05 -14.04 -2.16
CA LEU A 64 2.51 -13.86 -0.83
C LEU A 64 2.31 -12.38 -0.52
N VAL A 65 3.29 -11.52 -0.83
CA VAL A 65 3.18 -10.08 -0.64
C VAL A 65 2.02 -9.53 -1.47
N GLU A 66 2.00 -9.81 -2.78
CA GLU A 66 0.93 -9.36 -3.68
C GLU A 66 -0.45 -9.72 -3.14
N ARG A 67 -0.64 -10.98 -2.74
CA ARG A 67 -1.93 -11.46 -2.25
C ARG A 67 -2.33 -10.89 -0.89
N LEU A 68 -1.37 -10.64 0.00
CA LEU A 68 -1.63 -10.08 1.32
C LEU A 68 -1.95 -8.58 1.24
N LEU A 69 -1.31 -7.86 0.32
CA LEU A 69 -1.49 -6.42 0.17
C LEU A 69 -2.69 -6.02 -0.70
N ALA A 70 -3.18 -6.90 -1.59
CA ALA A 70 -4.32 -6.60 -2.45
C ALA A 70 -5.58 -6.12 -1.71
N VAL A 71 -5.88 -6.71 -0.55
CA VAL A 71 -7.06 -6.32 0.26
C VAL A 71 -6.89 -4.94 0.90
N PRO A 72 -5.82 -4.66 1.68
CA PRO A 72 -5.64 -3.34 2.26
C PRO A 72 -5.46 -2.22 1.22
N GLU A 73 -4.82 -2.49 0.07
CA GLU A 73 -4.73 -1.51 -1.03
C GLU A 73 -6.13 -1.13 -1.56
N ALA A 74 -6.97 -2.13 -1.87
CA ALA A 74 -8.34 -1.87 -2.35
C ALA A 74 -9.21 -1.14 -1.31
N GLN A 75 -8.95 -1.34 -0.01
CA GLN A 75 -9.66 -0.63 1.05
C GLN A 75 -9.22 0.84 1.16
N LEU A 76 -7.94 1.15 0.94
CA LEU A 76 -7.43 2.53 0.86
C LEU A 76 -7.99 3.27 -0.35
N GLU A 77 -8.02 2.62 -1.52
CA GLU A 77 -8.60 3.16 -2.75
C GLU A 77 -10.09 3.50 -2.57
N ARG A 78 -10.84 2.62 -1.88
CA ARG A 78 -12.24 2.88 -1.52
C ARG A 78 -12.36 4.05 -0.55
N ALA A 79 -11.57 4.08 0.52
CA ALA A 79 -11.61 5.18 1.50
C ALA A 79 -11.35 6.54 0.85
N ALA A 80 -10.37 6.61 -0.06
CA ALA A 80 -10.08 7.82 -0.82
C ALA A 80 -11.22 8.23 -1.76
N SER A 81 -11.85 7.25 -2.41
CA SER A 81 -13.01 7.48 -3.29
C SER A 81 -14.23 7.98 -2.52
N ASP A 82 -14.41 7.51 -1.29
CA ASP A 82 -15.53 7.86 -0.40
C ASP A 82 -15.26 9.15 0.41
N GLY A 83 -14.05 9.73 0.32
CA GLY A 83 -13.65 10.91 1.09
C GLY A 83 -13.48 10.63 2.60
N ASP A 84 -13.19 9.39 2.96
CA ASP A 84 -13.01 8.94 4.34
C ASP A 84 -11.59 9.22 4.84
N ASP A 85 -11.33 10.50 5.14
CA ASP A 85 -10.04 10.97 5.64
C ASP A 85 -9.67 10.37 7.01
N GLU A 86 -10.67 9.96 7.82
CA GLU A 86 -10.44 9.30 9.11
C GLU A 86 -9.83 7.91 8.93
N THR A 87 -10.38 7.10 8.03
CA THR A 87 -9.83 5.78 7.68
C THR A 87 -8.43 5.90 7.08
N LEU A 88 -8.21 6.87 6.18
CA LEU A 88 -6.88 7.10 5.59
C LEU A 88 -5.84 7.51 6.63
N SER A 89 -6.20 8.41 7.56
CA SER A 89 -5.30 8.82 8.65
C SER A 89 -4.99 7.65 9.58
N ALA A 90 -5.99 6.86 9.97
CA ALA A 90 -5.80 5.69 10.82
C ALA A 90 -4.90 4.64 10.15
N ALA A 91 -5.08 4.40 8.85
CA ALA A 91 -4.22 3.51 8.08
C ALA A 91 -2.78 4.06 8.02
N LEU A 92 -2.60 5.35 7.76
CA LEU A 92 -1.29 5.99 7.82
C LEU A 92 -0.65 5.82 9.19
N GLU A 93 -1.36 5.97 10.32
CA GLU A 93 -0.80 5.72 11.65
C GLU A 93 -0.40 4.24 11.84
N LEU A 94 -1.29 3.30 11.50
CA LEU A 94 -1.02 1.86 11.58
C LEU A 94 0.21 1.44 10.78
N PHE A 95 0.43 2.07 9.63
CA PHE A 95 1.55 1.74 8.73
C PHE A 95 2.76 2.67 8.88
N SER A 96 2.64 3.83 9.54
CA SER A 96 3.74 4.77 9.80
C SER A 96 4.44 4.55 11.13
N GLY A 97 3.82 3.85 12.10
CA GLY A 97 4.47 3.60 13.37
C GLY A 97 3.83 2.54 14.24
N SER A 98 4.41 1.33 14.25
CA SER A 98 4.80 0.66 15.50
C SER A 98 5.75 -0.52 15.24
N ARG A 99 7.04 -0.26 15.52
CA ARG A 99 8.17 -1.15 15.89
C ARG A 99 8.59 -2.31 14.98
#